data_AF-L0E274-F1
#
_entry.id   AF-L0E274-F1
#
_cell.length_a   1.000
_cell.length_b   1.000
_cell.length_c   1.000
_cell.angle_alpha   90.00
_cell.angle_beta   90.00
_cell.angle_gamma   90.00
#
_symmetry.space_group_name_H-M   'P 1'
#
loop_
_entity.id
_entity.type
_entity.pdbx_description
1 polymer ?
#
loop_
_entity_poly.entity_id
_entity_poly.type
_entity_poly.pdbx_seq_one_letter_code
_entity_poly.pdbx_strand_id
1 'polypeptide(L)'
;MVLGLFFGLLLGGGQAFAGDAQAALEQAREASNLVRSAERHFHSGRLEQARDELAQAEALLEAAEAEGDLPQVRGARSRFDRLNQNVQRRLEQAAPEQPGAPAAPATAAPRMSGAQARDYRLVDQDMRRTRDRLTTPRWWDLSQSDRDQRLAQATTEADEFRARLDALNAALDPALLQADPVHNSEAGLTEIRELIAQRRDETEPAEEVPPAVAAALELKQTLLDLHQAHRGRFQGVHGNSMVHGTSIEEQLQVGRDAMAQLDALDGEVIPAIQPTMRAIAEHYGETAMAINNSLHALGLSNEHHFGSQFMDLYRGMENTARSRSASAQDLVRRASMFTDHIESFSEEMRLRRLGEAREMLVLGQAFDPTDPELNQLLAQVDVQYAAMEERIERDIDARQWVTDIGDFAGPGQTDELARAALEFFRGAPAWNPAGRGVEVLAVSIQGQWDVANRDLFGRPIQWRVPVHMVMTNHDMKEDNIARVYELSVLAREGSPSQPVKAAPFVDYWVGNSWNMRLSNVPAQP
;
A
#
# COMPACT_ATOMS: atom_id res chain seq x y z
N MET A 1 -26.37 -6.78 10.45
CA MET A 1 -26.57 -5.32 10.67
C MET A 1 -26.31 -4.65 9.33
N VAL A 2 -27.31 -3.96 8.79
CA VAL A 2 -27.46 -3.60 7.38
C VAL A 2 -26.69 -2.31 7.07
N LEU A 3 -25.88 -2.31 6.01
CA LEU A 3 -25.45 -1.09 5.32
C LEU A 3 -25.35 -1.36 3.82
N GLY A 4 -26.40 -0.92 3.13
CA GLY A 4 -26.47 -0.83 1.68
C GLY A 4 -27.27 0.42 1.32
N LEU A 5 -26.95 0.97 0.15
CA LEU A 5 -27.62 2.07 -0.57
C LEU A 5 -27.35 3.50 -0.10
N PHE A 6 -26.45 4.19 -0.81
CA PHE A 6 -26.64 5.57 -1.28
C PHE A 6 -25.76 5.80 -2.52
N PHE A 7 -26.34 5.66 -3.71
CA PHE A 7 -25.75 6.10 -4.98
C PHE A 7 -26.86 6.79 -5.77
N GLY A 8 -26.76 8.11 -5.93
CA GLY A 8 -27.74 8.87 -6.70
C GLY A 8 -27.55 10.38 -6.65
N LEU A 9 -27.29 10.95 -7.83
CA LEU A 9 -27.38 12.36 -8.24
C LEU A 9 -26.30 13.34 -7.74
N LEU A 10 -25.39 13.71 -8.66
CA LEU A 10 -24.89 15.09 -8.85
C LEU A 10 -24.12 15.18 -10.18
N LEU A 11 -24.85 15.33 -11.28
CA LEU A 11 -24.31 15.75 -12.59
C LEU A 11 -25.21 16.87 -13.12
N GLY A 12 -24.78 18.12 -12.93
CA GLY A 12 -25.49 19.28 -13.45
C GLY A 12 -24.99 20.59 -12.85
N GLY A 13 -23.81 21.07 -13.26
CA GLY A 13 -23.29 22.37 -12.81
C GLY A 13 -22.19 23.01 -13.66
N GLY A 14 -21.67 22.33 -14.69
CA GLY A 14 -20.48 22.79 -15.42
C GLY A 14 -20.69 23.77 -16.58
N GLN A 15 -21.93 24.17 -16.91
CA GLN A 15 -22.19 25.00 -18.10
C GLN A 15 -22.48 26.48 -17.83
N ALA A 16 -22.72 26.92 -16.59
CA ALA A 16 -23.02 28.32 -16.29
C ALA A 16 -21.76 29.21 -16.30
N PHE A 17 -20.64 28.74 -15.73
CA PHE A 17 -19.43 29.56 -15.56
C PHE A 17 -18.69 29.94 -16.86
N ALA A 18 -18.92 29.22 -17.97
CA ALA A 18 -18.26 29.54 -19.24
C ALA A 18 -18.94 30.70 -19.99
N GLY A 19 -20.24 30.93 -19.76
CA GLY A 19 -21.00 32.01 -20.40
C GLY A 19 -20.64 33.38 -19.84
N ASP A 20 -20.55 33.47 -18.52
CA ASP A 20 -20.33 34.74 -17.82
C ASP A 20 -18.91 35.29 -18.07
N ALA A 21 -17.88 34.44 -18.11
CA ALA A 21 -16.53 34.88 -18.42
C ALA A 21 -16.37 35.43 -19.85
N GLN A 22 -17.20 34.97 -20.80
CA GLN A 22 -17.16 35.43 -22.18
C GLN A 22 -17.87 36.79 -22.35
N ALA A 23 -18.97 37.02 -21.62
CA ALA A 23 -19.65 38.31 -21.59
C ALA A 23 -18.75 39.41 -21.01
N ALA A 24 -18.07 39.15 -19.90
CA ALA A 24 -17.09 40.05 -19.28
C ALA A 24 -15.95 40.43 -20.25
N LEU A 25 -15.47 39.48 -21.05
CA LEU A 25 -14.43 39.72 -22.05
C LEU A 25 -14.91 40.62 -23.21
N GLU A 26 -16.17 40.48 -23.63
CA GLU A 26 -16.74 41.35 -24.67
C GLU A 26 -16.93 42.78 -24.15
N GLN A 27 -17.48 42.95 -22.95
CA GLN A 27 -17.63 44.25 -22.30
C GLN A 27 -16.27 44.95 -22.11
N ALA A 28 -15.23 44.23 -21.67
CA ALA A 28 -13.88 44.77 -21.50
C ALA A 28 -13.23 45.21 -22.83
N ARG A 29 -13.52 44.51 -23.93
CA ARG A 29 -13.06 44.87 -25.28
C ARG A 29 -13.75 46.15 -25.76
N GLU A 30 -15.05 46.28 -25.56
CA GLU A 30 -15.81 47.46 -25.94
C GLU A 30 -15.36 48.69 -25.14
N ALA A 31 -15.21 48.56 -23.82
CA ALA A 31 -14.63 49.61 -22.97
C ALA A 31 -13.24 50.05 -23.44
N SER A 32 -12.37 49.10 -23.80
CA SER A 32 -11.04 49.41 -24.35
C SER A 32 -11.09 50.21 -25.66
N ASN A 33 -12.10 49.98 -26.51
CA ASN A 33 -12.28 50.73 -27.75
C ASN A 33 -12.76 52.16 -27.48
N LEU A 34 -13.66 52.34 -26.53
CA LEU A 34 -14.11 53.67 -26.07
C LEU A 34 -12.96 54.48 -25.47
N VAL A 35 -12.12 53.87 -24.62
CA VAL A 35 -10.93 54.55 -24.06
C VAL A 35 -9.97 55.01 -25.16
N ARG A 36 -9.73 54.19 -26.20
CA ARG A 36 -8.91 54.61 -27.36
C ARG A 36 -9.55 55.72 -28.17
N SER A 37 -10.88 55.73 -28.28
CA SER A 37 -11.61 56.82 -28.93
C SER A 37 -11.46 58.13 -28.15
N ALA A 38 -11.66 58.06 -26.82
CA ALA A 38 -11.52 59.18 -25.92
C ALA A 38 -10.10 59.76 -25.96
N GLU A 39 -9.09 58.90 -26.08
CA GLU A 39 -7.69 59.32 -26.20
C GLU A 39 -7.46 60.16 -27.47
N ARG A 40 -8.04 59.74 -28.60
CA ARG A 40 -8.00 60.53 -29.85
C ARG A 40 -8.73 61.86 -29.70
N HIS A 41 -9.88 61.87 -29.02
CA HIS A 41 -10.62 63.11 -28.75
C HIS A 41 -9.85 64.07 -27.84
N PHE A 42 -9.25 63.55 -26.77
CA PHE A 42 -8.37 64.30 -25.87
C PHE A 42 -7.21 64.96 -26.63
N HIS A 43 -6.50 64.20 -27.46
CA HIS A 43 -5.38 64.74 -28.25
C HIS A 43 -5.83 65.75 -29.31
N SER A 44 -7.05 65.63 -29.84
CA SER A 44 -7.64 66.60 -30.78
C SER A 44 -8.23 67.85 -30.11
N GLY A 45 -8.14 67.97 -28.77
CA GLY A 45 -8.69 69.10 -28.02
C GLY A 45 -10.21 69.06 -27.81
N ARG A 46 -10.88 67.97 -28.19
CA ARG A 46 -12.34 67.78 -28.03
C ARG A 46 -12.63 67.16 -26.65
N LEU A 47 -12.36 67.93 -25.60
CA LEU A 47 -12.37 67.44 -24.20
C LEU A 47 -13.74 66.95 -23.71
N GLU A 48 -14.83 67.61 -24.11
CA GLU A 48 -16.20 67.16 -23.76
C GLU A 48 -16.52 65.79 -24.38
N GLN A 49 -16.15 65.57 -25.65
CA GLN A 49 -16.37 64.28 -26.32
C GLN A 49 -15.50 63.16 -25.71
N ALA A 50 -14.28 63.49 -25.29
CA ALA A 50 -13.43 62.55 -24.56
C ALA A 50 -14.04 62.18 -23.20
N ARG A 51 -14.65 63.14 -22.48
CA ARG A 51 -15.32 62.89 -21.20
C ARG A 51 -16.54 61.98 -21.37
N ASP A 52 -17.36 62.23 -22.38
CA ASP A 52 -18.59 61.44 -22.61
C ASP A 52 -18.27 59.98 -22.99
N GLU A 53 -17.24 59.74 -23.80
CA GLU A 53 -16.78 58.38 -24.13
C GLU A 53 -16.14 57.66 -22.94
N LEU A 54 -15.46 58.40 -22.04
CA LEU A 54 -14.95 57.84 -20.79
C LEU A 54 -16.09 57.41 -19.86
N ALA A 55 -17.15 58.21 -19.71
CA ALA A 55 -18.30 57.83 -18.89
C ALA A 55 -18.98 56.54 -19.38
N GLN A 56 -19.04 56.31 -20.70
CA GLN A 56 -19.54 55.06 -21.26
C GLN A 56 -18.60 53.87 -21.00
N ALA A 57 -17.28 54.10 -21.09
CA ALA A 57 -16.29 53.08 -20.79
C ALA A 57 -16.33 52.65 -19.31
N GLU A 58 -16.61 53.56 -18.39
CA GLU A 58 -16.73 53.29 -16.96
C GLU A 58 -17.85 52.29 -16.65
N ALA A 59 -19.05 52.52 -17.19
CA ALA A 59 -20.19 51.62 -17.00
C ALA A 59 -19.94 50.19 -17.51
N LEU A 60 -19.23 50.05 -18.64
CA LEU A 60 -18.86 48.74 -19.18
C LEU A 60 -17.78 48.03 -18.34
N LEU A 61 -16.87 48.79 -17.74
CA LEU A 61 -15.84 48.23 -16.85
C LEU A 61 -16.43 47.77 -15.52
N GLU A 62 -17.37 48.53 -14.95
CA GLU A 62 -18.07 48.11 -13.73
C GLU A 62 -18.89 46.83 -13.93
N ALA A 63 -19.57 46.72 -15.07
CA ALA A 63 -20.29 45.49 -15.44
C ALA A 63 -19.33 44.29 -15.57
N ALA A 64 -18.20 44.48 -16.24
CA ALA A 64 -17.22 43.40 -16.44
C ALA A 64 -16.51 42.99 -15.14
N GLU A 65 -16.29 43.93 -14.22
CA GLU A 65 -15.71 43.66 -12.89
C GLU A 65 -16.67 42.86 -12.00
N ALA A 66 -17.99 43.05 -12.14
CA ALA A 66 -19.00 42.28 -11.41
C ALA A 66 -19.04 40.80 -11.82
N GLU A 67 -18.60 40.48 -13.04
CA GLU A 67 -18.56 39.12 -13.59
C GLU A 67 -17.24 38.37 -13.28
N GLY A 68 -16.20 39.05 -12.79
CA GLY A 68 -14.98 38.43 -12.25
C GLY A 68 -13.67 39.20 -12.49
N ASP A 69 -12.61 38.86 -11.73
CA ASP A 69 -11.29 39.51 -11.83
C ASP A 69 -10.45 38.97 -12.99
N LEU A 70 -10.77 39.40 -14.21
CA LEU A 70 -10.04 39.04 -15.43
C LEU A 70 -8.85 39.99 -15.70
N PRO A 71 -7.67 39.49 -16.12
CA PRO A 71 -6.51 40.33 -16.45
C PRO A 71 -6.79 41.42 -17.51
N GLN A 72 -7.68 41.13 -18.45
CA GLN A 72 -8.07 42.06 -19.52
C GLN A 72 -8.89 43.24 -18.98
N VAL A 73 -9.74 43.01 -17.97
CA VAL A 73 -10.53 44.04 -17.29
C VAL A 73 -9.59 44.97 -16.51
N ARG A 74 -8.67 44.41 -15.71
CA ARG A 74 -7.62 45.20 -15.02
C ARG A 74 -6.79 46.07 -15.96
N GLY A 75 -6.38 45.51 -17.11
CA GLY A 75 -5.62 46.22 -18.12
C GLY A 75 -6.40 47.35 -18.82
N ALA A 76 -7.73 47.21 -18.93
CA ALA A 76 -8.61 48.26 -19.44
C ALA A 76 -8.85 49.35 -18.39
N ARG A 77 -9.08 48.97 -17.13
CA ARG A 77 -9.29 49.89 -15.99
C ARG A 77 -8.10 50.84 -15.77
N SER A 78 -6.89 50.30 -15.72
CA SER A 78 -5.66 51.11 -15.57
C SER A 78 -5.44 52.14 -16.69
N ARG A 79 -5.93 51.86 -17.91
CA ARG A 79 -5.87 52.81 -19.03
C ARG A 79 -6.95 53.87 -18.93
N PHE A 80 -8.16 53.47 -18.55
CA PHE A 80 -9.27 54.38 -18.26
C PHE A 80 -8.90 55.41 -17.18
N ASP A 81 -8.42 54.97 -16.00
CA ASP A 81 -8.13 55.86 -14.87
C ASP A 81 -7.10 56.94 -15.23
N ARG A 82 -6.02 56.55 -15.93
CA ARG A 82 -4.98 57.48 -16.38
C ARG A 82 -5.51 58.52 -17.34
N LEU A 83 -6.34 58.12 -18.31
CA LEU A 83 -6.88 59.04 -19.30
C LEU A 83 -7.92 59.98 -18.67
N ASN A 84 -8.78 59.46 -17.79
CA ASN A 84 -9.78 60.24 -17.08
C ASN A 84 -9.16 61.36 -16.23
N GLN A 85 -8.10 61.04 -15.48
CA GLN A 85 -7.37 62.02 -14.68
C GLN A 85 -6.76 63.14 -15.56
N ASN A 86 -6.26 62.80 -16.75
CA ASN A 86 -5.69 63.78 -17.69
C ASN A 86 -6.77 64.69 -18.31
N VAL A 87 -7.94 64.14 -18.64
CA VAL A 87 -9.08 64.90 -19.16
C VAL A 87 -9.61 65.88 -18.11
N GLN A 88 -9.80 65.44 -16.87
CA GLN A 88 -10.25 66.30 -15.76
C GLN A 88 -9.29 67.46 -15.52
N ARG A 89 -7.98 67.20 -15.43
CA ARG A 89 -6.96 68.25 -15.24
C ARG A 89 -6.99 69.30 -16.33
N ARG A 90 -7.25 68.91 -17.59
CA ARG A 90 -7.33 69.84 -18.71
C ARG A 90 -8.62 70.66 -18.72
N LEU A 91 -9.74 70.09 -18.28
CA LEU A 91 -11.00 70.81 -18.13
C LEU A 91 -10.91 71.86 -17.02
N GLU A 92 -10.24 71.55 -15.91
CA GLU A 92 -9.99 72.49 -14.81
C GLU A 92 -9.08 73.66 -15.24
N GLN A 93 -8.10 73.41 -16.11
CA GLN A 93 -7.21 74.44 -16.66
C GLN A 93 -7.87 75.33 -17.73
N ALA A 94 -9.05 74.98 -18.23
CA ALA A 94 -9.75 75.72 -19.30
C ALA A 94 -10.69 76.84 -18.79
N ALA A 95 -10.73 77.11 -17.48
CA ALA A 95 -11.48 78.22 -16.90
C ALA A 95 -10.77 79.58 -17.13
N PRO A 96 -11.48 80.68 -17.47
CA PRO A 96 -10.83 81.91 -17.92
C PRO A 96 -10.42 82.81 -16.74
N GLU A 97 -9.11 83.04 -16.54
CA GLU A 97 -8.60 84.14 -15.72
C GLU A 97 -8.24 85.38 -16.57
N GLN A 98 -8.58 86.54 -16.01
CA GLN A 98 -8.54 87.89 -16.59
C GLN A 98 -7.12 88.44 -16.87
N PRO A 99 -6.97 89.42 -17.79
CA PRO A 99 -5.69 89.99 -18.16
C PRO A 99 -5.27 91.18 -17.26
N GLY A 100 -4.10 91.08 -16.62
CA GLY A 100 -3.46 92.14 -15.84
C GLY A 100 -2.14 92.62 -16.45
N ALA A 101 -1.99 93.95 -16.55
CA ALA A 101 -0.98 94.73 -17.25
C ALA A 101 0.45 94.71 -16.62
N PRO A 102 1.50 95.22 -17.31
CA PRO A 102 2.91 94.96 -17.01
C PRO A 102 3.51 95.95 -15.98
N ALA A 103 4.42 95.46 -15.12
CA ALA A 103 5.16 96.27 -14.15
C ALA A 103 6.69 96.24 -14.41
N ALA A 104 7.30 97.40 -14.13
CA ALA A 104 8.68 97.81 -14.41
C ALA A 104 9.75 97.10 -13.51
N PRO A 105 11.07 97.30 -13.75
CA PRO A 105 12.10 96.36 -13.35
C PRO A 105 12.47 96.51 -11.86
N ALA A 106 12.21 95.44 -11.10
CA ALA A 106 12.81 95.23 -9.79
C ALA A 106 14.15 94.52 -9.94
N THR A 107 15.13 94.96 -9.15
CA THR A 107 16.46 94.36 -8.97
C THR A 107 16.36 92.83 -8.89
N ALA A 108 16.95 92.15 -9.87
CA ALA A 108 16.83 90.71 -10.05
C ALA A 108 17.41 89.98 -8.84
N ALA A 109 16.56 89.26 -8.10
CA ALA A 109 16.99 88.20 -7.21
C ALA A 109 17.90 87.24 -7.99
N PRO A 110 18.94 86.67 -7.35
CA PRO A 110 19.77 85.66 -8.00
C PRO A 110 18.86 84.55 -8.54
N ARG A 111 19.03 84.21 -9.82
CA ARG A 111 18.32 83.11 -10.48
C ARG A 111 19.34 82.05 -10.81
N MET A 112 19.00 80.80 -10.54
CA MET A 112 19.82 79.66 -10.93
C MET A 112 20.07 79.72 -12.44
N SER A 113 21.32 79.61 -12.86
CA SER A 113 21.66 79.64 -14.28
C SER A 113 21.07 78.42 -14.99
N GLY A 114 20.80 78.56 -16.29
CA GLY A 114 20.31 77.43 -17.10
C GLY A 114 21.29 76.24 -17.15
N ALA A 115 22.58 76.48 -16.90
CA ALA A 115 23.57 75.40 -16.75
C ALA A 115 23.37 74.64 -15.44
N GLN A 116 23.33 75.33 -14.31
CA GLN A 116 23.09 74.73 -12.99
C GLN A 116 21.75 73.96 -12.97
N ALA A 117 20.67 74.52 -13.52
CA ALA A 117 19.38 73.84 -13.60
C ALA A 117 19.37 72.62 -14.55
N ARG A 118 20.33 72.51 -15.49
CA ARG A 118 20.52 71.29 -16.28
C ARG A 118 21.24 70.21 -15.49
N ASP A 119 22.23 70.59 -14.69
CA ASP A 119 23.02 69.63 -13.91
C ASP A 119 22.17 68.94 -12.85
N TYR A 120 21.31 69.68 -12.13
CA TYR A 120 20.30 69.07 -11.22
C TYR A 120 19.37 68.10 -11.95
N ARG A 121 18.87 68.47 -13.14
CA ARG A 121 18.00 67.59 -13.94
C ARG A 121 18.69 66.30 -14.37
N LEU A 122 19.99 66.34 -14.64
CA LEU A 122 20.77 65.14 -14.96
C LEU A 122 20.89 64.22 -13.74
N VAL A 123 21.17 64.77 -12.55
CA VAL A 123 21.19 63.98 -11.31
C VAL A 123 19.81 63.38 -11.04
N ASP A 124 18.73 64.14 -11.19
CA ASP A 124 17.35 63.64 -11.04
C ASP A 124 16.98 62.55 -12.04
N GLN A 125 17.55 62.59 -13.25
CA GLN A 125 17.31 61.54 -14.25
C GLN A 125 18.00 60.24 -13.85
N ASP A 126 19.23 60.31 -13.34
CA ASP A 126 19.96 59.14 -12.87
C ASP A 126 19.30 58.56 -11.60
N MET A 127 18.91 59.41 -10.65
CA MET A 127 18.16 59.02 -9.45
C MET A 127 16.86 58.30 -9.79
N ARG A 128 16.10 58.79 -10.78
CA ARG A 128 14.88 58.11 -11.25
C ARG A 128 15.15 56.69 -11.75
N ARG A 129 16.24 56.45 -12.48
CA ARG A 129 16.60 55.11 -12.96
C ARG A 129 16.97 54.15 -11.82
N THR A 130 17.63 54.66 -10.77
CA THR A 130 17.92 53.87 -9.56
C THR A 130 16.64 53.56 -8.79
N ARG A 131 15.77 54.55 -8.62
CA ARG A 131 14.45 54.37 -8.01
C ARG A 131 13.64 53.30 -8.73
N ASP A 132 13.51 53.40 -10.05
CA ASP A 132 12.70 52.48 -10.86
C ASP A 132 13.16 51.01 -10.71
N ARG A 133 14.48 50.78 -10.58
CA ARG A 133 15.04 49.43 -10.31
C ARG A 133 14.65 48.91 -8.93
N LEU A 134 14.63 49.77 -7.91
CA LEU A 134 14.25 49.42 -6.54
C LEU A 134 12.73 49.26 -6.38
N THR A 135 11.92 49.87 -7.24
CA THR A 135 10.45 49.76 -7.22
C THR A 135 9.92 48.55 -8.00
N THR A 136 10.77 47.58 -8.36
CA THR A 136 10.34 46.36 -9.06
C THR A 136 9.21 45.65 -8.27
N PRO A 137 8.06 45.33 -8.89
CA PRO A 137 7.01 44.53 -8.24
C PRO A 137 7.54 43.15 -7.87
N ARG A 138 7.20 42.66 -6.66
CA ARG A 138 7.68 41.39 -6.09
C ARG A 138 9.20 41.30 -6.01
N TRP A 139 9.78 42.12 -5.14
CA TRP A 139 11.23 42.14 -4.89
C TRP A 139 11.79 40.75 -4.54
N TRP A 140 11.00 39.92 -3.85
CA TRP A 140 11.34 38.54 -3.46
C TRP A 140 11.36 37.53 -4.61
N ASP A 141 10.75 37.81 -5.78
CA ASP A 141 10.84 36.93 -6.97
C ASP A 141 12.26 36.92 -7.58
N LEU A 142 13.09 37.90 -7.21
CA LEU A 142 14.49 37.94 -7.61
C LEU A 142 15.31 36.93 -6.80
N SER A 143 16.26 36.28 -7.48
CA SER A 143 17.25 35.45 -6.80
C SER A 143 17.96 36.25 -5.72
N GLN A 144 18.40 35.60 -4.64
CA GLN A 144 19.12 36.29 -3.56
C GLN A 144 20.34 37.06 -4.10
N SER A 145 21.08 36.46 -5.04
CA SER A 145 22.21 37.12 -5.71
C SER A 145 21.81 38.39 -6.46
N ASP A 146 20.68 38.38 -7.18
CA ASP A 146 20.22 39.56 -7.93
C ASP A 146 19.77 40.69 -6.99
N ARG A 147 19.14 40.35 -5.86
CA ARG A 147 18.74 41.32 -4.84
C ARG A 147 19.97 42.00 -4.22
N ASP A 148 20.94 41.21 -3.80
CA ASP A 148 22.17 41.71 -3.20
C ASP A 148 22.95 42.61 -4.16
N GLN A 149 23.07 42.19 -5.43
CA GLN A 149 23.74 42.98 -6.45
C GLN A 149 23.04 44.33 -6.70
N ARG A 150 21.71 44.33 -6.80
CA ARG A 150 20.94 45.56 -7.00
C ARG A 150 21.03 46.51 -5.81
N LEU A 151 21.00 45.99 -4.59
CA LEU A 151 21.17 46.80 -3.37
C LEU A 151 22.59 47.40 -3.28
N ALA A 152 23.61 46.60 -3.58
CA ALA A 152 24.99 47.07 -3.59
C ALA A 152 25.17 48.19 -4.62
N GLN A 153 24.69 47.98 -5.85
CA GLN A 153 24.75 48.98 -6.91
C GLN A 153 23.99 50.26 -6.54
N ALA A 154 22.75 50.15 -6.04
CA ALA A 154 21.96 51.31 -5.65
C ALA A 154 22.60 52.08 -4.48
N THR A 155 23.28 51.38 -3.55
CA THR A 155 24.02 52.00 -2.45
C THR A 155 25.17 52.85 -2.99
N THR A 156 25.99 52.29 -3.88
CA THR A 156 27.09 53.03 -4.52
C THR A 156 26.58 54.25 -5.29
N GLU A 157 25.54 54.08 -6.10
CA GLU A 157 24.95 55.18 -6.87
C GLU A 157 24.36 56.28 -5.96
N ALA A 158 23.73 55.93 -4.84
CA ALA A 158 23.21 56.91 -3.88
C ALA A 158 24.33 57.76 -3.24
N ASP A 159 25.50 57.18 -2.98
CA ASP A 159 26.67 57.91 -2.48
C ASP A 159 27.27 58.82 -3.56
N GLU A 160 27.30 58.37 -4.82
CA GLU A 160 27.69 59.21 -5.97
C GLU A 160 26.72 60.39 -6.18
N PHE A 161 25.41 60.17 -6.05
CA PHE A 161 24.41 61.23 -6.13
C PHE A 161 24.59 62.25 -5.01
N ARG A 162 24.82 61.81 -3.77
CA ARG A 162 25.12 62.72 -2.64
C ARG A 162 26.32 63.60 -2.95
N ALA A 163 27.44 63.00 -3.38
CA ALA A 163 28.66 63.74 -3.69
C ALA A 163 28.46 64.75 -4.84
N ARG A 164 27.69 64.38 -5.88
CA ARG A 164 27.34 65.29 -6.99
C ARG A 164 26.47 66.45 -6.53
N LEU A 165 25.46 66.19 -5.70
CA LEU A 165 24.59 67.24 -5.15
C LEU A 165 25.37 68.19 -4.22
N ASP A 166 26.24 67.67 -3.36
CA ASP A 166 27.09 68.49 -2.49
C ASP A 166 28.01 69.42 -3.31
N ALA A 167 28.59 68.92 -4.39
CA ALA A 167 29.41 69.72 -5.30
C ALA A 167 28.60 70.81 -6.04
N LEU A 168 27.38 70.49 -6.49
CA LEU A 168 26.49 71.46 -7.13
C LEU A 168 26.01 72.53 -6.14
N ASN A 169 25.70 72.14 -4.89
CA ASN A 169 25.31 73.04 -3.81
C ASN A 169 26.46 73.98 -3.41
N ALA A 170 27.69 73.47 -3.33
CA ALA A 170 28.87 74.29 -3.01
C ALA A 170 29.20 75.35 -4.07
N ALA A 171 28.83 75.11 -5.33
CA ALA A 171 29.00 76.05 -6.44
C ALA A 171 27.82 77.03 -6.60
N LEU A 172 26.79 76.93 -5.76
CA LEU A 172 25.57 77.72 -5.83
C LEU A 172 25.66 78.98 -4.95
N ASP A 173 24.95 80.04 -5.34
CA ASP A 173 24.72 81.18 -4.44
C ASP A 173 23.93 80.69 -3.22
N PRO A 174 24.33 81.02 -1.97
CA PRO A 174 23.61 80.62 -0.77
C PRO A 174 22.11 80.96 -0.77
N ALA A 175 21.70 82.04 -1.44
CA ALA A 175 20.30 82.44 -1.56
C ALA A 175 19.46 81.46 -2.42
N LEU A 176 20.11 80.61 -3.22
CA LEU A 176 19.48 79.65 -4.13
C LEU A 176 19.42 78.22 -3.56
N LEU A 177 20.00 77.94 -2.38
CA LEU A 177 19.96 76.61 -1.77
C LEU A 177 18.53 76.14 -1.43
N GLN A 178 17.59 77.07 -1.36
CA GLN A 178 16.16 76.80 -1.13
C GLN A 178 15.35 76.74 -2.43
N ALA A 179 16.00 76.73 -3.59
CA ALA A 179 15.30 76.62 -4.86
C ALA A 179 14.75 75.20 -5.09
N ASP A 180 13.57 75.09 -5.73
CA ASP A 180 12.89 73.82 -5.98
C ASP A 180 13.79 72.72 -6.58
N PRO A 181 14.71 72.98 -7.53
CA PRO A 181 15.58 71.94 -8.07
C PRO A 181 16.48 71.30 -7.00
N VAL A 182 16.97 72.07 -6.03
CA VAL A 182 17.79 71.57 -4.92
C VAL A 182 16.94 70.69 -4.01
N HIS A 183 15.77 71.19 -3.61
CA HIS A 183 14.86 70.47 -2.73
C HIS A 183 14.37 69.14 -3.34
N ASN A 184 14.00 69.17 -4.62
CA ASN A 184 13.53 67.98 -5.33
C ASN A 184 14.62 66.91 -5.46
N SER A 185 15.87 67.31 -5.74
CA SER A 185 16.98 66.36 -5.82
C SER A 185 17.33 65.75 -4.46
N GLU A 186 17.34 66.55 -3.39
CA GLU A 186 17.56 66.05 -2.02
C GLU A 186 16.44 65.10 -1.56
N ALA A 187 15.19 65.41 -1.90
CA ALA A 187 14.05 64.54 -1.64
C ALA A 187 14.17 63.21 -2.41
N GLY A 188 14.56 63.26 -3.69
CA GLY A 188 14.76 62.05 -4.50
C GLY A 188 15.86 61.14 -3.97
N LEU A 189 16.97 61.71 -3.49
CA LEU A 189 18.03 60.92 -2.84
C LEU A 189 17.57 60.29 -1.53
N THR A 190 16.75 61.02 -0.76
CA THR A 190 16.15 60.51 0.49
C THR A 190 15.23 59.31 0.20
N GLU A 191 14.35 59.43 -0.81
CA GLU A 191 13.47 58.35 -1.25
C GLU A 191 14.25 57.09 -1.66
N ILE A 192 15.35 57.24 -2.41
CA ILE A 192 16.20 56.09 -2.81
C ILE A 192 16.81 55.40 -1.58
N ARG A 193 17.29 56.17 -0.60
CA ARG A 193 17.89 55.60 0.63
C ARG A 193 16.86 54.87 1.47
N GLU A 194 15.65 55.40 1.57
CA GLU A 194 14.52 54.73 2.22
C GLU A 194 14.14 53.43 1.51
N LEU A 195 14.08 53.43 0.17
CA LEU A 195 13.85 52.23 -0.62
C LEU A 195 14.96 51.18 -0.43
N ILE A 196 16.24 51.58 -0.38
CA ILE A 196 17.35 50.65 -0.10
C ILE A 196 17.18 50.00 1.28
N ALA A 197 16.81 50.78 2.30
CA ALA A 197 16.55 50.26 3.64
C ALA A 197 15.35 49.30 3.65
N GLN A 198 14.23 49.70 3.05
CA GLN A 198 13.02 48.88 2.94
C GLN A 198 13.30 47.55 2.24
N ARG A 199 13.99 47.57 1.09
CA ARG A 199 14.27 46.38 0.28
C ARG A 199 15.31 45.44 0.91
N ARG A 200 16.14 45.94 1.84
CA ARG A 200 17.07 45.10 2.61
C ARG A 200 16.34 44.21 3.61
N ASP A 201 15.25 44.71 4.18
CA ASP A 201 14.50 44.03 5.24
C ASP A 201 13.28 43.25 4.69
N GLU A 202 12.95 43.43 3.41
CA GLU A 202 11.83 42.76 2.76
C GLU A 202 12.14 41.28 2.46
N THR A 203 11.38 40.40 3.11
CA THR A 203 11.42 38.95 2.89
C THR A 203 10.20 38.52 2.09
N GLU A 204 10.27 37.33 1.49
CA GLU A 204 9.09 36.70 0.90
C GLU A 204 8.01 36.58 1.99
N PRO A 205 6.80 37.10 1.77
CA PRO A 205 5.72 36.88 2.72
C PRO A 205 5.51 35.38 2.87
N ALA A 206 5.51 34.88 4.11
CA ALA A 206 5.23 33.47 4.37
C ALA A 206 3.88 33.12 3.73
N GLU A 207 3.91 32.24 2.74
CA GLU A 207 2.69 31.78 2.09
C GLU A 207 1.85 31.06 3.16
N GLU A 208 0.70 31.63 3.52
CA GLU A 208 -0.23 30.96 4.44
C GLU A 208 -0.73 29.68 3.76
N VAL A 209 -0.10 28.55 4.10
CA VAL A 209 -0.53 27.24 3.63
C VAL A 209 -1.96 27.04 4.12
N PRO A 210 -2.94 26.84 3.21
CA PRO A 210 -4.32 26.66 3.62
C PRO A 210 -4.42 25.49 4.62
N PRO A 211 -5.24 25.59 5.69
CA PRO A 211 -5.32 24.53 6.72
C PRO A 211 -5.59 23.13 6.15
N ALA A 212 -6.36 23.04 5.06
CA ALA A 212 -6.62 21.79 4.35
C ALA A 212 -5.37 21.18 3.71
N VAL A 213 -4.47 22.02 3.15
CA VAL A 213 -3.20 21.59 2.56
C VAL A 213 -2.25 21.12 3.66
N ALA A 214 -2.17 21.85 4.78
CA ALA A 214 -1.37 21.45 5.94
C ALA A 214 -1.81 20.10 6.51
N ALA A 215 -3.12 19.90 6.71
CA ALA A 215 -3.68 18.62 7.18
C ALA A 215 -3.43 17.47 6.19
N ALA A 216 -3.53 17.72 4.89
CA ALA A 216 -3.22 16.73 3.86
C ALA A 216 -1.74 16.32 3.86
N LEU A 217 -0.83 17.27 4.07
CA LEU A 217 0.61 17.01 4.17
C LEU A 217 0.97 16.21 5.43
N GLU A 218 0.34 16.50 6.56
CA GLU A 218 0.53 15.74 7.81
C GLU A 218 0.06 14.28 7.69
N LEU A 219 -1.14 14.06 7.15
CA LEU A 219 -1.66 12.72 6.86
C LEU A 219 -0.78 11.99 5.84
N LYS A 220 -0.26 12.71 4.83
CA LYS A 220 0.68 12.17 3.85
C LYS A 220 1.94 11.65 4.53
N GLN A 221 2.54 12.45 5.42
CA GLN A 221 3.75 12.04 6.13
C GLN A 221 3.47 10.84 7.04
N THR A 222 2.36 10.86 7.76
CA THR A 222 1.98 9.74 8.64
C THR A 222 1.77 8.44 7.86
N LEU A 223 1.10 8.49 6.69
CA LEU A 223 0.96 7.32 5.83
C LEU A 223 2.33 6.79 5.37
N LEU A 224 3.22 7.68 4.91
CA LEU A 224 4.55 7.31 4.43
C LEU A 224 5.34 6.59 5.52
N ASP A 225 5.33 7.13 6.74
CA ASP A 225 6.02 6.57 7.89
C ASP A 225 5.45 5.18 8.25
N LEU A 226 4.12 5.06 8.30
CA LEU A 226 3.44 3.78 8.56
C LEU A 226 3.71 2.75 7.47
N HIS A 227 3.66 3.16 6.20
CA HIS A 227 3.93 2.28 5.06
C HIS A 227 5.38 1.80 5.09
N GLN A 228 6.34 2.69 5.34
CA GLN A 228 7.75 2.32 5.47
C GLN A 228 7.99 1.37 6.65
N ALA A 229 7.36 1.62 7.79
CA ALA A 229 7.50 0.80 9.00
C ALA A 229 6.86 -0.59 8.85
N HIS A 230 5.71 -0.69 8.17
CA HIS A 230 4.87 -1.88 8.27
C HIS A 230 4.66 -2.68 6.99
N ARG A 231 4.93 -2.15 5.79
CA ARG A 231 4.64 -2.87 4.52
C ARG A 231 5.27 -4.27 4.46
N GLY A 232 6.48 -4.43 5.00
CA GLY A 232 7.20 -5.70 4.99
C GLY A 232 6.54 -6.78 5.87
N ARG A 233 5.74 -6.37 6.87
CA ARG A 233 5.03 -7.30 7.77
C ARG A 233 3.91 -8.05 7.05
N PHE A 234 3.35 -7.47 5.99
CA PHE A 234 2.33 -8.10 5.14
C PHE A 234 2.92 -9.02 4.05
N GLN A 235 4.25 -9.16 3.97
CA GLN A 235 4.86 -10.05 2.99
C GLN A 235 4.39 -11.50 3.21
N GLY A 236 3.95 -12.16 2.13
CA GLY A 236 3.37 -13.51 2.18
C GLY A 236 1.87 -13.55 2.50
N VAL A 237 1.26 -12.43 2.89
CA VAL A 237 -0.18 -12.35 3.19
C VAL A 237 -0.95 -11.85 1.97
N HIS A 238 -1.36 -12.80 1.12
CA HIS A 238 -1.97 -12.51 -0.19
C HIS A 238 -3.50 -12.72 -0.24
N GLY A 239 -4.14 -13.05 0.89
CA GLY A 239 -5.57 -13.34 0.95
C GLY A 239 -5.94 -14.74 0.49
N ASN A 240 -4.97 -15.65 0.46
CA ASN A 240 -5.11 -17.08 0.13
C ASN A 240 -4.61 -17.93 1.31
N SER A 241 -4.74 -19.26 1.22
CA SER A 241 -4.16 -20.17 2.22
C SER A 241 -2.66 -19.91 2.38
N MET A 242 -2.22 -19.78 3.63
CA MET A 242 -0.82 -19.69 4.01
C MET A 242 -0.25 -21.05 4.43
N VAL A 243 -1.07 -22.11 4.39
CA VAL A 243 -0.65 -23.47 4.72
C VAL A 243 -0.17 -24.18 3.46
N HIS A 244 1.10 -24.60 3.48
CA HIS A 244 1.73 -25.36 2.42
C HIS A 244 2.73 -26.36 3.00
N GLY A 245 3.14 -27.34 2.19
CA GLY A 245 4.10 -28.36 2.59
C GLY A 245 3.74 -29.72 1.99
N THR A 246 4.72 -30.63 1.98
CA THR A 246 4.57 -31.98 1.42
C THR A 246 4.19 -33.00 2.48
N SER A 247 4.69 -32.84 3.70
CA SER A 247 4.35 -33.67 4.85
C SER A 247 3.33 -32.97 5.76
N ILE A 248 2.65 -33.75 6.59
CA ILE A 248 1.69 -33.24 7.57
C ILE A 248 2.42 -32.39 8.62
N GLU A 249 3.56 -32.88 9.12
CA GLU A 249 4.38 -32.15 10.11
C GLU A 249 4.81 -30.78 9.59
N GLU A 250 5.27 -30.71 8.33
CA GLU A 250 5.64 -29.45 7.67
C GLU A 250 4.42 -28.52 7.54
N GLN A 251 3.27 -29.05 7.08
CA GLN A 251 2.03 -28.28 6.95
C GLN A 251 1.56 -27.70 8.29
N LEU A 252 1.59 -28.51 9.37
CA LEU A 252 1.22 -28.05 10.70
C LEU A 252 2.19 -27.00 11.23
N GLN A 253 3.49 -27.16 10.99
CA GLN A 253 4.49 -26.18 11.39
C GLN A 253 4.31 -24.85 10.66
N VAL A 254 4.23 -24.89 9.33
CA VAL A 254 3.97 -23.70 8.50
C VAL A 254 2.68 -23.01 8.93
N GLY A 255 1.61 -23.78 9.18
CA GLY A 255 0.34 -23.20 9.60
C GLY A 255 0.42 -22.52 10.97
N ARG A 256 1.18 -23.07 11.93
CA ARG A 256 1.45 -22.39 13.21
C ARG A 256 2.23 -21.09 13.03
N ASP A 257 3.25 -21.10 12.17
CA ASP A 257 4.06 -19.92 11.87
C ASP A 257 3.22 -18.83 11.17
N ALA A 258 2.36 -19.23 10.23
CA ALA A 258 1.42 -18.34 9.55
C ALA A 258 0.41 -17.73 10.54
N MET A 259 -0.12 -18.52 11.48
CA MET A 259 -1.01 -18.01 12.52
C MET A 259 -0.31 -16.97 13.39
N ALA A 260 0.92 -17.25 13.85
CA ALA A 260 1.70 -16.31 14.63
C ALA A 260 1.95 -14.99 13.86
N GLN A 261 2.19 -15.07 12.54
CA GLN A 261 2.31 -13.88 11.69
C GLN A 261 0.99 -13.08 11.63
N LEU A 262 -0.15 -13.76 11.41
CA LEU A 262 -1.46 -13.10 11.35
C LEU A 262 -1.86 -12.50 12.69
N ASP A 263 -1.59 -13.17 13.80
CA ASP A 263 -1.85 -12.66 15.16
C ASP A 263 -1.03 -11.40 15.44
N ALA A 264 0.24 -11.36 15.02
CA ALA A 264 1.07 -10.17 15.16
C ALA A 264 0.55 -9.00 14.27
N LEU A 265 0.02 -9.30 13.09
CA LEU A 265 -0.62 -8.27 12.25
C LEU A 265 -1.89 -7.72 12.90
N ASP A 266 -2.77 -8.59 13.40
CA ASP A 266 -4.03 -8.20 14.04
C ASP A 266 -3.82 -7.47 15.38
N GLY A 267 -2.81 -7.88 16.16
CA GLY A 267 -2.53 -7.32 17.48
C GLY A 267 -1.73 -6.03 17.48
N GLU A 268 -0.81 -5.84 16.52
CA GLU A 268 0.15 -4.74 16.53
C GLU A 268 -0.03 -3.79 15.34
N VAL A 269 -0.03 -4.34 14.12
CA VAL A 269 0.11 -3.54 12.90
C VAL A 269 -1.21 -2.93 12.46
N ILE A 270 -2.27 -3.74 12.38
CA ILE A 270 -3.60 -3.31 11.94
C ILE A 270 -4.14 -2.19 12.85
N PRO A 271 -4.12 -2.30 14.19
CA PRO A 271 -4.56 -1.23 15.07
C PRO A 271 -3.75 0.07 14.90
N ALA A 272 -2.46 -0.03 14.58
CA ALA A 272 -1.60 1.14 14.37
C ALA A 272 -1.92 1.89 13.06
N ILE A 273 -2.21 1.18 11.98
CA ILE A 273 -2.46 1.80 10.66
C ILE A 273 -3.93 2.18 10.43
N GLN A 274 -4.87 1.47 11.05
CA GLN A 274 -6.31 1.61 10.77
C GLN A 274 -6.86 3.03 10.97
N PRO A 275 -6.48 3.81 12.01
CA PRO A 275 -6.98 5.17 12.19
C PRO A 275 -6.62 6.09 11.02
N THR A 276 -5.35 6.04 10.58
CA THR A 276 -4.86 6.82 9.43
C THR A 276 -5.54 6.38 8.13
N MET A 277 -5.74 5.08 7.93
CA MET A 277 -6.44 4.59 6.73
C MET A 277 -7.87 5.10 6.68
N ARG A 278 -8.58 5.08 7.82
CA ARG A 278 -9.94 5.60 7.91
C ARG A 278 -10.00 7.09 7.62
N ALA A 279 -9.11 7.88 8.21
CA ALA A 279 -9.06 9.32 7.98
C ALA A 279 -8.82 9.65 6.49
N ILE A 280 -7.90 8.94 5.83
CA ILE A 280 -7.64 9.13 4.40
C ILE A 280 -8.85 8.75 3.56
N ALA A 281 -9.48 7.60 3.85
CA ALA A 281 -10.67 7.14 3.16
C ALA A 281 -11.83 8.15 3.27
N GLU A 282 -12.07 8.67 4.48
CA GLU A 282 -13.13 9.65 4.76
C GLU A 282 -12.89 10.99 4.06
N HIS A 283 -11.65 11.48 4.00
CA HIS A 283 -11.33 12.79 3.45
C HIS A 283 -11.01 12.81 1.95
N TYR A 284 -10.43 11.73 1.42
CA TYR A 284 -9.87 11.71 0.06
C TYR A 284 -10.39 10.55 -0.80
N GLY A 285 -11.12 9.60 -0.21
CA GLY A 285 -11.73 8.45 -0.88
C GLY A 285 -10.97 7.12 -0.67
N GLU A 286 -11.61 6.01 -1.05
CA GLU A 286 -11.13 4.65 -0.75
C GLU A 286 -10.25 4.03 -1.85
N THR A 287 -10.03 4.74 -2.97
CA THR A 287 -9.24 4.23 -4.10
C THR A 287 -8.04 5.12 -4.36
N ALA A 288 -6.93 4.53 -4.83
CA ALA A 288 -5.74 5.28 -5.20
C ALA A 288 -6.04 6.47 -6.13
N MET A 289 -6.97 6.29 -7.08
CA MET A 289 -7.35 7.32 -8.03
C MET A 289 -8.15 8.45 -7.36
N ALA A 290 -9.15 8.13 -6.54
CA ALA A 290 -9.93 9.13 -5.81
C ALA A 290 -9.02 9.97 -4.89
N ILE A 291 -8.13 9.30 -4.19
CA ILE A 291 -7.16 9.94 -3.29
C ILE A 291 -6.25 10.89 -4.07
N ASN A 292 -5.62 10.41 -5.15
CA ASN A 292 -4.71 11.22 -5.94
C ASN A 292 -5.41 12.44 -6.58
N ASN A 293 -6.65 12.28 -7.05
CA ASN A 293 -7.44 13.37 -7.61
C ASN A 293 -7.77 14.43 -6.54
N SER A 294 -8.13 13.99 -5.34
CA SER A 294 -8.43 14.90 -4.21
C SER A 294 -7.20 15.70 -3.80
N LEU A 295 -6.03 15.07 -3.71
CA LEU A 295 -4.77 15.78 -3.40
C LEU A 295 -4.34 16.73 -4.53
N HIS A 296 -4.52 16.32 -5.79
CA HIS A 296 -4.24 17.20 -6.93
C HIS A 296 -5.13 18.45 -6.92
N ALA A 297 -6.40 18.33 -6.51
CA ALA A 297 -7.30 19.48 -6.35
C ALA A 297 -6.83 20.47 -5.27
N LEU A 298 -5.99 20.01 -4.33
CA LEU A 298 -5.34 20.84 -3.32
C LEU A 298 -3.99 21.44 -3.78
N GLY A 299 -3.62 21.24 -5.05
CA GLY A 299 -2.34 21.70 -5.60
C GLY A 299 -1.13 20.85 -5.19
N LEU A 300 -1.34 19.69 -4.57
CA LEU A 300 -0.27 18.80 -4.15
C LEU A 300 0.17 17.90 -5.32
N SER A 301 1.47 17.91 -5.64
CA SER A 301 2.04 17.07 -6.69
C SER A 301 2.07 15.60 -6.27
N ASN A 302 1.86 14.70 -7.24
CA ASN A 302 1.77 13.26 -7.01
C ASN A 302 3.15 12.57 -6.99
N GLU A 303 4.19 13.25 -6.49
CA GLU A 303 5.58 12.80 -6.60
C GLU A 303 5.87 11.48 -5.88
N HIS A 304 4.99 11.00 -5.00
CA HIS A 304 5.24 9.84 -4.15
C HIS A 304 4.17 8.74 -4.22
N HIS A 305 3.31 8.73 -5.26
CA HIS A 305 2.28 7.70 -5.45
C HIS A 305 1.45 7.44 -4.17
N PHE A 306 0.99 8.50 -3.50
CA PHE A 306 0.33 8.42 -2.19
C PHE A 306 -0.85 7.43 -2.17
N GLY A 307 -1.70 7.48 -3.20
CA GLY A 307 -2.79 6.52 -3.36
C GLY A 307 -2.33 5.05 -3.46
N SER A 308 -1.14 4.77 -4.04
CA SER A 308 -0.62 3.39 -4.11
C SER A 308 -0.21 2.86 -2.74
N GLN A 309 0.47 3.68 -1.94
CA GLN A 309 0.93 3.29 -0.60
C GLN A 309 -0.25 3.04 0.34
N PHE A 310 -1.30 3.85 0.22
CA PHE A 310 -2.57 3.61 0.88
C PHE A 310 -3.15 2.25 0.48
N MET A 311 -3.23 1.98 -0.83
CA MET A 311 -3.80 0.72 -1.32
C MET A 311 -2.97 -0.50 -0.91
N ASP A 312 -1.65 -0.39 -0.79
CA ASP A 312 -0.79 -1.48 -0.36
C ASP A 312 -1.08 -1.88 1.10
N LEU A 313 -1.18 -0.90 2.00
CA LEU A 313 -1.57 -1.15 3.40
C LEU A 313 -3.02 -1.62 3.52
N TYR A 314 -3.93 -0.98 2.81
CA TYR A 314 -5.36 -1.33 2.82
C TYR A 314 -5.59 -2.77 2.37
N ARG A 315 -4.97 -3.19 1.26
CA ARG A 315 -5.00 -4.57 0.79
C ARG A 315 -4.33 -5.52 1.76
N GLY A 316 -3.24 -5.11 2.41
CA GLY A 316 -2.62 -5.88 3.48
C GLY A 316 -3.62 -6.23 4.59
N MET A 317 -4.35 -5.23 5.10
CA MET A 317 -5.40 -5.42 6.12
C MET A 317 -6.50 -6.38 5.65
N GLU A 318 -7.02 -6.18 4.44
CA GLU A 318 -8.06 -7.05 3.87
C GLU A 318 -7.56 -8.49 3.69
N ASN A 319 -6.33 -8.64 3.18
CA ASN A 319 -5.72 -9.93 2.95
C ASN A 319 -5.45 -10.70 4.24
N THR A 320 -5.19 -10.04 5.38
CA THR A 320 -5.03 -10.72 6.68
C THR A 320 -6.29 -11.52 7.03
N ALA A 321 -7.46 -10.88 6.99
CA ALA A 321 -8.73 -11.54 7.29
C ALA A 321 -9.05 -12.64 6.26
N ARG A 322 -8.80 -12.39 4.97
CA ARG A 322 -9.01 -13.38 3.91
C ARG A 322 -8.08 -14.59 4.04
N SER A 323 -6.82 -14.38 4.38
CA SER A 323 -5.84 -15.46 4.57
C SER A 323 -6.22 -16.37 5.73
N ARG A 324 -6.81 -15.85 6.82
CA ARG A 324 -7.34 -16.67 7.92
C ARG A 324 -8.40 -17.64 7.42
N SER A 325 -9.46 -17.12 6.81
CA SER A 325 -10.57 -17.93 6.30
C SER A 325 -10.10 -18.92 5.22
N ALA A 326 -9.26 -18.49 4.28
CA ALA A 326 -8.73 -19.35 3.23
C ALA A 326 -7.83 -20.48 3.78
N SER A 327 -7.06 -20.21 4.84
CA SER A 327 -6.21 -21.24 5.49
C SER A 327 -7.05 -22.25 6.25
N ALA A 328 -8.10 -21.81 6.96
CA ALA A 328 -9.04 -22.70 7.63
C ALA A 328 -9.75 -23.64 6.63
N GLN A 329 -10.27 -23.09 5.53
CA GLN A 329 -10.91 -23.88 4.46
C GLN A 329 -9.95 -24.85 3.77
N ASP A 330 -8.69 -24.47 3.55
CA ASP A 330 -7.69 -25.37 3.00
C ASP A 330 -7.43 -26.57 3.93
N LEU A 331 -7.36 -26.33 5.24
CA LEU A 331 -7.20 -27.38 6.24
C LEU A 331 -8.41 -28.32 6.31
N VAL A 332 -9.64 -27.80 6.16
CA VAL A 332 -10.86 -28.63 6.03
C VAL A 332 -10.76 -29.57 4.82
N ARG A 333 -10.39 -29.01 3.66
CA ARG A 333 -10.23 -29.79 2.42
C ARG A 333 -9.16 -30.87 2.57
N ARG A 334 -8.02 -30.55 3.19
CA ARG A 334 -6.95 -31.52 3.44
C ARG A 334 -7.38 -32.60 4.41
N ALA A 335 -7.99 -32.24 5.54
CA ALA A 335 -8.49 -33.18 6.53
C ALA A 335 -9.53 -34.15 5.94
N SER A 336 -10.38 -33.67 5.03
CA SER A 336 -11.35 -34.52 4.32
C SER A 336 -10.67 -35.62 3.49
N MET A 337 -9.51 -35.35 2.89
CA MET A 337 -8.74 -36.38 2.18
C MET A 337 -8.18 -37.48 3.11
N PHE A 338 -8.00 -37.18 4.40
CA PHE A 338 -7.57 -38.16 5.40
C PHE A 338 -8.71 -39.07 5.86
N THR A 339 -9.93 -38.53 5.93
CA THR A 339 -11.13 -39.26 6.34
C THR A 339 -11.79 -40.02 5.18
N ASP A 340 -11.51 -39.62 3.93
CA ASP A 340 -11.98 -40.32 2.74
C ASP A 340 -11.49 -41.77 2.68
N HIS A 341 -12.43 -42.68 2.39
CA HIS A 341 -12.19 -44.13 2.27
C HIS A 341 -11.49 -44.74 3.50
N ILE A 342 -11.69 -44.16 4.69
CA ILE A 342 -10.93 -44.58 5.87
C ILE A 342 -11.07 -46.07 6.21
N GLU A 343 -12.25 -46.65 5.96
CA GLU A 343 -12.52 -48.07 6.19
C GLU A 343 -11.68 -49.01 5.30
N SER A 344 -11.02 -48.50 4.25
CA SER A 344 -10.10 -49.30 3.41
C SER A 344 -8.71 -49.52 4.02
N PHE A 345 -8.34 -48.75 5.04
CA PHE A 345 -7.04 -48.85 5.70
C PHE A 345 -7.03 -49.86 6.85
N SER A 346 -5.84 -50.28 7.29
CA SER A 346 -5.67 -51.08 8.52
C SER A 346 -6.05 -50.27 9.76
N GLU A 347 -6.39 -50.95 10.86
CA GLU A 347 -6.88 -50.33 12.10
C GLU A 347 -5.94 -49.23 12.65
N GLU A 348 -4.65 -49.52 12.72
CA GLU A 348 -3.62 -48.56 13.14
C GLU A 348 -3.60 -47.33 12.23
N MET A 349 -3.67 -47.56 10.92
CA MET A 349 -3.66 -46.48 9.94
C MET A 349 -4.94 -45.66 9.99
N ARG A 350 -6.10 -46.26 10.29
CA ARG A 350 -7.36 -45.52 10.50
C ARG A 350 -7.24 -44.54 11.65
N LEU A 351 -6.79 -44.99 12.83
CA LEU A 351 -6.61 -44.11 13.99
C LEU A 351 -5.61 -43.00 13.70
N ARG A 352 -4.47 -43.34 13.09
CA ARG A 352 -3.46 -42.35 12.70
C ARG A 352 -4.03 -41.29 11.76
N ARG A 353 -4.74 -41.68 10.70
CA ARG A 353 -5.33 -40.74 9.74
C ARG A 353 -6.41 -39.85 10.37
N LEU A 354 -7.26 -40.40 11.25
CA LEU A 354 -8.23 -39.60 12.01
C LEU A 354 -7.53 -38.61 12.95
N GLY A 355 -6.47 -39.03 13.63
CA GLY A 355 -5.66 -38.15 14.47
C GLY A 355 -5.01 -37.01 13.69
N GLU A 356 -4.40 -37.32 12.55
CA GLU A 356 -3.81 -36.33 11.64
C GLU A 356 -4.87 -35.36 11.09
N ALA A 357 -6.05 -35.85 10.69
CA ALA A 357 -7.18 -35.01 10.27
C ALA A 357 -7.63 -34.08 11.40
N ARG A 358 -7.73 -34.60 12.62
CA ARG A 358 -8.11 -33.84 13.82
C ARG A 358 -7.12 -32.71 14.09
N GLU A 359 -5.81 -32.98 14.05
CA GLU A 359 -4.79 -31.94 14.26
C GLU A 359 -4.88 -30.81 13.22
N MET A 360 -5.10 -31.14 11.95
CA MET A 360 -5.33 -30.12 10.90
C MET A 360 -6.56 -29.27 11.18
N LEU A 361 -7.65 -29.89 11.62
CA LEU A 361 -8.90 -29.18 11.90
C LEU A 361 -8.80 -28.29 13.14
N VAL A 362 -8.11 -28.75 14.20
CA VAL A 362 -7.81 -27.91 15.37
C VAL A 362 -6.98 -26.70 14.97
N LEU A 363 -5.96 -26.89 14.12
CA LEU A 363 -5.18 -25.78 13.58
C LEU A 363 -6.05 -24.82 12.76
N GLY A 364 -6.97 -25.35 11.94
CA GLY A 364 -7.89 -24.53 11.16
C GLY A 364 -8.87 -23.75 12.04
N GLN A 365 -9.34 -24.33 13.15
CA GLN A 365 -10.20 -23.66 14.12
C GLN A 365 -9.50 -22.46 14.75
N ALA A 366 -8.18 -22.53 14.92
CA ALA A 366 -7.39 -21.41 15.41
C ALA A 366 -7.21 -20.29 14.37
N PHE A 367 -7.29 -20.60 13.06
CA PHE A 367 -7.36 -19.58 12.02
C PHE A 367 -8.74 -18.91 11.96
N ASP A 368 -9.82 -19.70 11.94
CA ASP A 368 -11.21 -19.24 11.92
C ASP A 368 -12.09 -20.10 12.84
N PRO A 369 -12.35 -19.66 14.09
CA PRO A 369 -13.15 -20.42 15.03
C PRO A 369 -14.65 -20.41 14.68
N THR A 370 -15.08 -19.54 13.77
CA THR A 370 -16.48 -19.35 13.41
C THR A 370 -16.90 -20.14 12.17
N ASP A 371 -15.96 -20.80 11.50
CA ASP A 371 -16.24 -21.60 10.29
C ASP A 371 -17.15 -22.81 10.64
N PRO A 372 -18.38 -22.88 10.10
CA PRO A 372 -19.33 -23.93 10.44
C PRO A 372 -18.94 -25.29 9.87
N GLU A 373 -18.34 -25.33 8.68
CA GLU A 373 -17.93 -26.58 8.00
C GLU A 373 -16.78 -27.22 8.76
N LEU A 374 -15.80 -26.41 9.15
CA LEU A 374 -14.68 -26.84 9.98
C LEU A 374 -15.13 -27.45 11.29
N ASN A 375 -15.97 -26.72 12.03
CA ASN A 375 -16.44 -27.16 13.35
C ASN A 375 -17.28 -28.44 13.23
N GLN A 376 -18.09 -28.56 12.18
CA GLN A 376 -18.86 -29.77 11.90
C GLN A 376 -17.95 -30.96 11.59
N LEU A 377 -16.93 -30.79 10.75
CA LEU A 377 -16.02 -31.87 10.39
C LEU A 377 -15.15 -32.29 11.58
N LEU A 378 -14.66 -31.35 12.39
CA LEU A 378 -13.90 -31.66 13.62
C LEU A 378 -14.72 -32.52 14.58
N ALA A 379 -15.97 -32.14 14.84
CA ALA A 379 -16.87 -32.92 15.69
C ALA A 379 -17.13 -34.33 15.12
N GLN A 380 -17.26 -34.47 13.80
CA GLN A 380 -17.41 -35.79 13.16
C GLN A 380 -16.15 -36.65 13.32
N VAL A 381 -14.97 -36.07 13.11
CA VAL A 381 -13.69 -36.76 13.28
C VAL A 381 -13.51 -37.20 14.74
N ASP A 382 -13.83 -36.36 15.72
CA ASP A 382 -13.76 -36.71 17.14
C ASP A 382 -14.65 -37.92 17.47
N VAL A 383 -15.89 -37.93 16.98
CA VAL A 383 -16.82 -39.05 17.17
C VAL A 383 -16.30 -40.31 16.49
N GLN A 384 -15.82 -40.20 15.25
CA GLN A 384 -15.28 -41.34 14.52
C GLN A 384 -14.02 -41.91 15.18
N TYR A 385 -13.14 -41.04 15.69
CA TYR A 385 -11.92 -41.44 16.39
C TYR A 385 -12.26 -42.25 17.63
N ALA A 386 -13.11 -41.71 18.52
CA ALA A 386 -13.51 -42.39 19.75
C ALA A 386 -14.22 -43.73 19.47
N ALA A 387 -15.13 -43.75 18.49
CA ALA A 387 -15.83 -44.99 18.11
C ALA A 387 -14.88 -46.03 17.51
N MET A 388 -13.87 -45.60 16.74
CA MET A 388 -12.85 -46.47 16.17
C MET A 388 -11.96 -47.07 17.26
N GLU A 389 -11.51 -46.24 18.20
CA GLU A 389 -10.69 -46.66 19.34
C GLU A 389 -11.42 -47.71 20.18
N GLU A 390 -12.68 -47.45 20.55
CA GLU A 390 -13.50 -48.41 21.30
C GLU A 390 -13.75 -49.70 20.51
N ARG A 391 -13.95 -49.60 19.19
CA ARG A 391 -14.13 -50.78 18.32
C ARG A 391 -12.85 -51.61 18.28
N ILE A 392 -11.69 -51.00 18.06
CA ILE A 392 -10.40 -51.68 18.00
C ILE A 392 -10.11 -52.38 19.32
N GLU A 393 -10.35 -51.72 20.46
CA GLU A 393 -10.11 -52.32 21.78
C GLU A 393 -11.01 -53.53 22.02
N ARG A 394 -12.32 -53.42 21.70
CA ARG A 394 -13.25 -54.56 21.77
C ARG A 394 -12.85 -55.70 20.85
N ASP A 395 -12.35 -55.39 19.65
CA ASP A 395 -11.90 -56.40 18.72
C ASP A 395 -10.61 -57.09 19.22
N ILE A 396 -9.66 -56.33 19.80
CA ILE A 396 -8.46 -56.87 20.46
C ILE A 396 -8.83 -57.86 21.55
N ASP A 397 -9.83 -57.52 22.39
CA ASP A 397 -10.35 -58.39 23.46
C ASP A 397 -11.01 -59.66 22.92
N ALA A 398 -11.83 -59.52 21.88
CA ALA A 398 -12.61 -60.61 21.32
C ALA A 398 -11.77 -61.59 20.47
N ARG A 399 -10.69 -61.12 19.84
CA ARG A 399 -9.86 -61.91 18.92
C ARG A 399 -9.18 -63.07 19.62
N GLN A 400 -9.29 -64.23 18.98
CA GLN A 400 -8.64 -65.47 19.41
C GLN A 400 -7.61 -65.89 18.37
N TRP A 401 -6.57 -66.61 18.82
CA TRP A 401 -5.61 -67.19 17.92
C TRP A 401 -6.28 -68.24 17.02
N VAL A 402 -6.07 -68.12 15.72
CA VAL A 402 -6.55 -69.08 14.73
C VAL A 402 -5.47 -70.15 14.54
N THR A 403 -5.80 -71.40 14.86
CA THR A 403 -4.93 -72.56 14.66
C THR A 403 -4.76 -72.88 13.17
N ASP A 404 -3.95 -73.90 12.86
CA ASP A 404 -3.79 -74.39 11.49
C ASP A 404 -5.12 -74.77 10.84
N ILE A 405 -5.21 -74.64 9.51
CA ILE A 405 -6.37 -75.15 8.76
C ILE A 405 -6.51 -76.66 8.97
N GLY A 406 -7.75 -77.12 9.17
CA GLY A 406 -8.02 -78.53 9.46
C GLY A 406 -7.95 -79.47 8.25
N ASP A 407 -8.02 -78.95 7.03
CA ASP A 407 -8.18 -79.69 5.78
C ASP A 407 -7.05 -79.43 4.78
N PHE A 408 -5.82 -79.29 5.26
CA PHE A 408 -4.65 -79.09 4.40
C PHE A 408 -4.43 -80.29 3.48
N ALA A 409 -4.57 -80.07 2.16
CA ALA A 409 -4.44 -81.09 1.11
C ALA A 409 -3.05 -81.07 0.44
N GLY A 410 -2.15 -80.22 0.93
CA GLY A 410 -0.80 -80.05 0.44
C GLY A 410 0.18 -81.13 0.91
N PRO A 411 1.37 -81.23 0.29
CA PRO A 411 2.47 -82.00 0.86
C PRO A 411 2.96 -81.37 2.18
N GLY A 412 3.34 -82.23 3.13
CA GLY A 412 3.76 -81.86 4.49
C GLY A 412 2.59 -81.88 5.48
N GLN A 413 2.91 -81.86 6.78
CA GLN A 413 1.92 -81.64 7.85
C GLN A 413 1.90 -80.17 8.25
N THR A 414 0.74 -79.62 8.63
CA THR A 414 0.61 -78.19 8.95
C THR A 414 1.47 -77.79 10.14
N ASP A 415 1.60 -78.65 11.15
CA ASP A 415 2.41 -78.39 12.34
C ASP A 415 3.92 -78.33 12.03
N GLU A 416 4.39 -79.19 11.13
CA GLU A 416 5.77 -79.18 10.63
C GLU A 416 6.06 -77.93 9.81
N LEU A 417 5.13 -77.53 8.93
CA LEU A 417 5.24 -76.32 8.13
C LEU A 417 5.19 -75.05 9.01
N ALA A 418 4.29 -75.01 10.00
CA ALA A 418 4.20 -73.92 10.97
C ALA A 418 5.49 -73.79 11.80
N ARG A 419 6.05 -74.92 12.26
CA ARG A 419 7.34 -74.93 12.99
C ARG A 419 8.49 -74.42 12.13
N ALA A 420 8.56 -74.87 10.87
CA ALA A 420 9.59 -74.41 9.93
C ALA A 420 9.44 -72.91 9.61
N ALA A 421 8.21 -72.40 9.49
CA ALA A 421 7.94 -70.98 9.29
C ALA A 421 8.30 -70.15 10.55
N LEU A 422 8.00 -70.66 11.74
CA LEU A 422 8.38 -70.04 13.01
C LEU A 422 9.91 -69.90 13.13
N GLU A 423 10.65 -70.98 12.81
CA GLU A 423 12.12 -70.95 12.79
C GLU A 423 12.66 -69.95 11.75
N PHE A 424 12.06 -69.92 10.57
CA PHE A 424 12.39 -68.96 9.52
C PHE A 424 12.24 -67.51 10.01
N PHE A 425 11.11 -67.15 10.61
CA PHE A 425 10.87 -65.79 11.09
C PHE A 425 11.72 -65.43 12.33
N ARG A 426 11.96 -66.37 13.24
CA ARG A 426 12.86 -66.16 14.40
C ARG A 426 14.31 -65.90 13.97
N GLY A 427 14.75 -66.52 12.88
CA GLY A 427 16.07 -66.31 12.28
C GLY A 427 16.17 -65.09 11.36
N ALA A 428 15.04 -64.48 10.96
CA ALA A 428 15.01 -63.36 10.03
C ALA A 428 15.24 -62.02 10.76
N PRO A 429 16.32 -61.26 10.45
CA PRO A 429 16.61 -59.98 11.12
C PRO A 429 15.50 -58.93 10.97
N ALA A 430 14.70 -59.02 9.91
CA ALA A 430 13.56 -58.12 9.67
C ALA A 430 12.43 -58.30 10.69
N TRP A 431 12.27 -59.51 11.25
CA TRP A 431 11.20 -59.87 12.17
C TRP A 431 11.68 -60.06 13.61
N ASN A 432 12.98 -60.28 13.80
CA ASN A 432 13.63 -60.37 15.09
C ASN A 432 14.92 -59.53 15.12
N PRO A 433 14.82 -58.18 15.03
CA PRO A 433 15.99 -57.32 15.03
C PRO A 433 16.68 -57.31 16.40
N ALA A 434 18.00 -57.49 16.40
CA ALA A 434 18.81 -57.50 17.62
C ALA A 434 18.63 -56.20 18.42
N GLY A 435 18.44 -56.32 19.74
CA GLY A 435 18.32 -55.18 20.66
C GLY A 435 16.95 -54.49 20.71
N ARG A 436 15.95 -54.97 19.97
CA ARG A 436 14.57 -54.41 19.98
C ARG A 436 13.58 -55.19 20.85
N GLY A 437 14.00 -56.30 21.45
CA GLY A 437 13.14 -57.11 22.32
C GLY A 437 11.90 -57.69 21.64
N VAL A 438 11.94 -57.85 20.31
CA VAL A 438 10.85 -58.45 19.54
C VAL A 438 10.91 -59.97 19.65
N GLU A 439 9.77 -60.60 19.88
CA GLU A 439 9.63 -62.05 20.02
C GLU A 439 8.55 -62.57 19.08
N VAL A 440 8.93 -63.47 18.17
CA VAL A 440 7.98 -64.23 17.35
C VAL A 440 7.48 -65.42 18.17
N LEU A 441 6.20 -65.39 18.51
CA LEU A 441 5.59 -66.29 19.50
C LEU A 441 5.07 -67.57 18.86
N ALA A 442 4.30 -67.47 17.77
CA ALA A 442 3.71 -68.60 17.07
C ALA A 442 3.45 -68.29 15.59
N VAL A 443 3.32 -69.36 14.81
CA VAL A 443 2.87 -69.33 13.40
C VAL A 443 1.81 -70.40 13.21
N SER A 444 0.80 -70.13 12.39
CA SER A 444 -0.19 -71.12 11.96
C SER A 444 -0.43 -71.07 10.46
N ILE A 445 -0.68 -72.23 9.85
CA ILE A 445 -0.99 -72.38 8.43
C ILE A 445 -2.44 -72.01 8.18
N GLN A 446 -2.69 -71.02 7.33
CA GLN A 446 -4.02 -70.43 7.10
C GLN A 446 -4.62 -70.77 5.74
N GLY A 447 -3.86 -71.44 4.88
CA GLY A 447 -4.34 -71.79 3.55
C GLY A 447 -3.55 -72.90 2.89
N GLN A 448 -4.08 -73.35 1.75
CA GLN A 448 -3.44 -74.34 0.90
C GLN A 448 -2.19 -73.74 0.23
N TRP A 449 -1.33 -74.61 -0.31
CA TRP A 449 -0.27 -74.17 -1.23
C TRP A 449 -0.85 -73.45 -2.43
N ASP A 450 -0.33 -72.25 -2.71
CA ASP A 450 -0.71 -71.45 -3.87
C ASP A 450 0.53 -71.07 -4.70
N VAL A 451 0.32 -70.75 -5.97
CA VAL A 451 1.39 -70.36 -6.88
C VAL A 451 1.87 -68.96 -6.51
N ALA A 452 3.15 -68.84 -6.15
CA ALA A 452 3.78 -67.55 -5.89
C ALA A 452 4.29 -66.93 -7.19
N ASN A 453 5.11 -67.68 -7.94
CA ASN A 453 5.72 -67.23 -9.18
C ASN A 453 5.57 -68.26 -10.30
N ARG A 454 5.52 -67.73 -11.54
CA ARG A 454 5.45 -68.50 -12.79
C ARG A 454 6.61 -68.12 -13.70
N ASP A 455 7.04 -69.06 -14.53
CA ASP A 455 8.02 -68.76 -15.58
C ASP A 455 7.40 -67.98 -16.76
N LEU A 456 8.22 -67.64 -17.75
CA LEU A 456 7.79 -66.93 -18.98
C LEU A 456 6.71 -67.68 -19.79
N PHE A 457 6.49 -68.97 -19.51
CA PHE A 457 5.47 -69.80 -20.17
C PHE A 457 4.25 -70.03 -19.26
N GLY A 458 4.15 -69.32 -18.13
CA GLY A 458 3.03 -69.42 -17.20
C GLY A 458 3.05 -70.67 -16.30
N ARG A 459 4.14 -71.44 -16.29
CA ARG A 459 4.26 -72.66 -15.47
C ARG A 459 4.71 -72.29 -14.04
N PRO A 460 4.11 -72.86 -12.98
CA PRO A 460 4.54 -72.59 -11.62
C PRO A 460 6.01 -72.97 -11.38
N ILE A 461 6.79 -72.05 -10.83
CA ILE A 461 8.19 -72.27 -10.44
C ILE A 461 8.42 -72.08 -8.94
N GLN A 462 7.51 -71.39 -8.25
CA GLN A 462 7.58 -71.16 -6.82
C GLN A 462 6.18 -71.25 -6.20
N TRP A 463 6.14 -71.78 -4.99
CA TRP A 463 4.91 -71.91 -4.22
C TRP A 463 4.98 -71.09 -2.93
N ARG A 464 3.82 -70.68 -2.45
CA ARG A 464 3.64 -70.01 -1.16
C ARG A 464 2.60 -70.72 -0.31
N VAL A 465 2.69 -70.54 1.00
CA VAL A 465 1.66 -70.95 1.95
C VAL A 465 1.21 -69.72 2.76
N PRO A 466 -0.09 -69.40 2.79
CA PRO A 466 -0.63 -68.39 3.69
C PRO A 466 -0.44 -68.79 5.16
N VAL A 467 0.05 -67.87 5.98
CA VAL A 467 0.25 -68.09 7.42
C VAL A 467 -0.20 -66.89 8.22
N HIS A 468 -0.62 -67.12 9.46
CA HIS A 468 -0.63 -66.09 10.49
C HIS A 468 0.63 -66.21 11.32
N MET A 469 1.30 -65.10 11.57
CA MET A 469 2.43 -65.02 12.47
C MET A 469 2.11 -64.02 13.58
N VAL A 470 2.26 -64.45 14.83
CA VAL A 470 2.07 -63.57 15.99
C VAL A 470 3.38 -63.23 16.65
N MET A 471 3.54 -61.96 16.98
CA MET A 471 4.69 -61.43 17.69
C MET A 471 4.29 -60.46 18.80
N THR A 472 5.26 -60.18 19.66
CA THR A 472 5.16 -59.13 20.68
C THR A 472 6.51 -58.45 20.84
N ASN A 473 6.55 -57.32 21.52
CA ASN A 473 7.78 -56.71 22.02
C ASN A 473 7.60 -56.33 23.50
N HIS A 474 8.57 -55.62 24.08
CA HIS A 474 8.51 -55.17 25.47
C HIS A 474 7.24 -54.33 25.75
N ASP A 475 7.01 -53.29 24.97
CA ASP A 475 5.91 -52.35 25.18
C ASP A 475 4.54 -53.04 25.03
N MET A 476 4.38 -53.87 23.99
CA MET A 476 3.16 -54.64 23.77
C MET A 476 2.89 -55.65 24.89
N LYS A 477 3.94 -56.22 25.51
CA LYS A 477 3.77 -57.11 26.67
C LYS A 477 3.22 -56.37 27.87
N GLU A 478 3.63 -55.12 28.11
CA GLU A 478 3.11 -54.29 29.21
C GLU A 478 1.59 -54.08 29.07
N ASP A 479 1.12 -53.91 27.84
CA ASP A 479 -0.31 -53.72 27.53
C ASP A 479 -1.08 -55.04 27.33
N ASN A 480 -0.45 -56.20 27.54
CA ASN A 480 -1.02 -57.52 27.25
C ASN A 480 -1.51 -57.64 25.78
N ILE A 481 -0.74 -57.12 24.83
CA ILE A 481 -1.03 -57.12 23.39
C ILE A 481 -0.05 -58.03 22.65
N ALA A 482 -0.56 -58.73 21.63
CA ALA A 482 0.23 -59.37 20.59
C ALA A 482 -0.27 -58.92 19.22
N ARG A 483 0.64 -58.81 18.25
CA ARG A 483 0.34 -58.40 16.87
C ARG A 483 0.43 -59.61 15.96
N VAL A 484 -0.64 -59.85 15.23
CA VAL A 484 -0.75 -60.89 14.22
C VAL A 484 -0.56 -60.27 12.84
N TYR A 485 0.25 -60.92 12.02
CA TYR A 485 0.45 -60.59 10.62
C TYR A 485 -0.13 -61.69 9.74
N GLU A 486 -0.93 -61.31 8.76
CA GLU A 486 -1.25 -62.11 7.58
C GLU A 486 -0.03 -62.13 6.67
N LEU A 487 0.58 -63.30 6.50
CA LEU A 487 1.76 -63.47 5.66
C LEU A 487 1.54 -64.58 4.65
N SER A 488 2.42 -64.64 3.66
CA SER A 488 2.63 -65.84 2.85
C SER A 488 4.11 -66.19 2.86
N VAL A 489 4.48 -67.39 3.31
CA VAL A 489 5.87 -67.87 3.27
C VAL A 489 6.15 -68.53 1.93
N LEU A 490 7.31 -68.24 1.33
CA LEU A 490 7.68 -68.71 0.00
C LEU A 490 8.66 -69.88 0.10
N ALA A 491 8.33 -70.98 -0.59
CA ALA A 491 9.25 -72.09 -0.79
C ALA A 491 10.37 -71.70 -1.77
N ARG A 492 11.41 -72.53 -1.84
CA ARG A 492 12.47 -72.39 -2.84
C ARG A 492 11.90 -72.47 -4.26
N GLU A 493 12.45 -71.68 -5.16
CA GLU A 493 12.19 -71.86 -6.59
C GLU A 493 12.69 -73.24 -7.04
N GLY A 494 11.89 -73.92 -7.87
CA GLY A 494 12.22 -75.19 -8.48
C GLY A 494 12.15 -75.10 -10.01
N SER A 495 12.61 -76.17 -10.67
CA SER A 495 12.40 -76.30 -12.12
C SER A 495 10.90 -76.43 -12.43
N PRO A 496 10.41 -75.95 -13.59
CA PRO A 496 8.99 -76.12 -13.97
C PRO A 496 8.51 -77.58 -13.95
N SER A 497 9.41 -78.55 -14.11
CA SER A 497 9.13 -80.00 -14.03
C SER A 497 9.10 -80.56 -12.60
N GLN A 498 9.68 -79.85 -11.63
CA GLN A 498 9.77 -80.24 -10.22
C GLN A 498 9.75 -79.00 -9.33
N PRO A 499 8.61 -78.29 -9.22
CA PRO A 499 8.53 -77.13 -8.35
C PRO A 499 8.46 -77.59 -6.88
N VAL A 500 9.18 -76.91 -5.99
CA VAL A 500 9.36 -77.34 -4.59
C VAL A 500 8.19 -76.86 -3.74
N LYS A 501 7.42 -77.80 -3.16
CA LYS A 501 6.38 -77.54 -2.16
C LYS A 501 6.80 -78.06 -0.79
N ALA A 502 7.86 -77.48 -0.23
CA ALA A 502 8.41 -77.89 1.06
C ALA A 502 9.22 -76.76 1.69
N ALA A 503 9.38 -76.83 3.02
CA ALA A 503 10.40 -76.09 3.76
C ALA A 503 11.83 -76.57 3.37
N PRO A 504 12.90 -75.77 3.60
CA PRO A 504 12.91 -74.47 4.26
C PRO A 504 12.36 -73.34 3.38
N PHE A 505 11.68 -72.39 4.01
CA PHE A 505 11.21 -71.16 3.37
C PHE A 505 12.36 -70.19 3.12
N VAL A 506 12.25 -69.37 2.08
CA VAL A 506 13.32 -68.46 1.65
C VAL A 506 12.93 -67.00 1.63
N ASP A 507 11.63 -66.70 1.55
CA ASP A 507 11.11 -65.34 1.48
C ASP A 507 9.67 -65.29 2.01
N TYR A 508 9.08 -64.10 2.09
CA TYR A 508 7.71 -63.89 2.53
C TYR A 508 7.05 -62.70 1.85
N TRP A 509 5.72 -62.73 1.74
CA TRP A 509 4.90 -61.56 1.41
C TRP A 509 4.09 -61.13 2.63
N VAL A 510 3.98 -59.83 2.85
CA VAL A 510 3.24 -59.24 3.98
C VAL A 510 1.87 -58.76 3.51
N GLY A 511 0.82 -59.22 4.18
CA GLY A 511 -0.56 -58.77 4.03
C GLY A 511 -0.95 -57.82 5.15
N ASN A 512 -2.15 -58.01 5.71
CA ASN A 512 -2.66 -57.16 6.79
C ASN A 512 -2.02 -57.50 8.14
N SER A 513 -2.28 -56.65 9.13
CA SER A 513 -1.96 -56.93 10.53
C SER A 513 -3.06 -56.43 11.45
N TRP A 514 -3.17 -57.06 12.61
CA TRP A 514 -4.12 -56.69 13.66
C TRP A 514 -3.56 -57.07 15.02
N ASN A 515 -4.11 -56.45 16.06
CA ASN A 515 -3.75 -56.74 17.44
C ASN A 515 -4.76 -57.70 18.09
N MET A 516 -4.32 -58.47 19.07
CA MET A 516 -5.13 -59.33 19.94
C MET A 516 -4.51 -59.36 21.34
N ARG A 517 -5.24 -59.83 22.35
CA ARG A 517 -4.64 -60.02 23.68
C ARG A 517 -3.55 -61.08 23.65
N LEU A 518 -2.42 -60.78 24.29
CA LEU A 518 -1.30 -61.73 24.44
C LEU A 518 -1.76 -63.00 25.17
N SER A 519 -2.68 -62.87 26.14
CA SER A 519 -3.33 -64.01 26.82
C SER A 519 -4.10 -64.95 25.90
N ASN A 520 -4.49 -64.49 24.71
CA ASN A 520 -5.23 -65.29 23.72
C ASN A 520 -4.28 -65.99 22.72
N VAL A 521 -2.96 -65.77 22.83
CA VAL A 521 -1.93 -66.48 22.06
C VAL A 521 -1.70 -67.85 22.70
N PRO A 522 -1.57 -68.94 21.91
CA PRO A 522 -1.29 -70.26 22.46
C PRO A 522 0.00 -70.25 23.27
N ALA A 523 -0.01 -70.98 24.39
CA ALA A 523 1.21 -71.27 25.13
C ALA A 523 2.21 -71.95 24.18
N GLN A 524 3.46 -71.46 24.16
CA GLN A 524 4.49 -72.04 23.32
C GLN A 524 4.70 -73.52 23.70
N PRO A 525 4.76 -74.45 22.72
CA PRO A 525 5.12 -75.84 22.98
C PRO A 525 6.58 -76.00 23.43
#